data_AF-A0A4Z0HJM1-F1
#
_entry.id   AF-A0A4Z0HJM1-F1
#
_cell.length_a   1.000
_cell.length_b   1.000
_cell.length_c   1.000
_cell.angle_alpha   90.00
_cell.angle_beta   90.00
_cell.angle_gamma   90.00
#
_symmetry.space_group_name_H-M   'P 1'
#
loop_
_entity.id
_entity.type
_entity.pdbx_description
1 polymer ?
#
loop_
_entity_poly.entity_id
_entity_poly.type
_entity_poly.pdbx_seq_one_letter_code
_entity_poly.pdbx_strand_id
1 'polypeptide(L)'
;MTDQPPPPGNYPPPPEGGYPPPPQHGGFAPPPPPQGGAYPPPPPPQGGGYPPPPPPQQGGYPPPPQSGGYPPPPPQGGGYPPPPGGYPPPGGYPSPGGYPPPGYGAAGYPPAGAPGFGGAPYSVGDAFSWAWNKFLKHPAELIVPGLVYGAAIGAVYAVFMLIATAVSPDTTSSYESYDSGFGVSASSNLGFAGGAVMFVGAIVLLVMSGWIAAAYTAGLLDIANGQPVTIGSFFKPRNVGNVILATVLVGLIVFAVVLVLFLPAALLPGLVFLSMPLAWIAELLLGVLFLFTTVAAVDRNLKGVDAVKTSFNLVKPKFGTVLLTVLVMVAISIVGSIPCGLGLIVGIPLILLIQVYAWRRLSGGPVAPLTP
;
A
#
# COMPACT_ATOMS: atom_id res chain seq x y z
N MET A 1 -59.08 9.00 36.52
CA MET A 1 -59.04 10.44 36.25
C MET A 1 -58.16 10.61 35.03
N THR A 2 -58.74 11.14 33.96
CA THR A 2 -58.24 11.15 32.59
C THR A 2 -57.60 12.50 32.28
N ASP A 3 -56.35 12.52 31.82
CA ASP A 3 -55.66 13.75 31.38
C ASP A 3 -56.03 14.11 29.95
N GLN A 4 -56.48 15.36 29.79
CA GLN A 4 -56.96 15.99 28.56
C GLN A 4 -55.92 17.06 28.13
N PRO A 5 -55.58 17.19 26.84
CA PRO A 5 -54.60 18.19 26.38
C PRO A 5 -55.20 19.61 26.27
N PRO A 6 -54.39 20.68 26.39
CA PRO A 6 -54.87 22.07 26.37
C PRO A 6 -55.18 22.57 24.94
N PRO A 7 -56.03 23.61 24.80
CA PRO A 7 -56.50 24.10 23.50
C PRO A 7 -55.47 25.00 22.79
N PRO A 8 -55.53 25.09 21.44
CA PRO A 8 -54.67 25.96 20.64
C PRO A 8 -55.04 27.44 20.79
N GLY A 9 -54.06 28.27 21.14
CA GLY A 9 -54.19 29.72 21.27
C GLY A 9 -54.20 30.44 19.91
N ASN A 10 -55.19 31.30 19.72
CA ASN A 10 -55.31 32.27 18.64
C ASN A 10 -54.24 33.36 18.76
N TYR A 11 -53.36 33.48 17.77
CA TYR A 11 -52.52 34.68 17.59
C TYR A 11 -53.11 35.55 16.47
N PRO A 12 -53.20 36.88 16.66
CA PRO A 12 -53.65 37.81 15.62
C PRO A 12 -52.59 37.98 14.50
N PRO A 13 -53.00 38.28 13.25
CA PRO A 13 -52.06 38.49 12.15
C PRO A 13 -51.27 39.81 12.31
N PRO A 14 -49.98 39.85 11.91
CA PRO A 14 -49.20 41.09 11.92
C PRO A 14 -49.62 42.05 10.79
N PRO A 15 -49.49 43.39 10.98
CA PRO A 15 -49.90 44.39 10.00
C PRO A 15 -49.03 44.42 8.73
N GLU A 16 -49.66 44.75 7.59
CA GLU A 16 -49.00 45.04 6.32
C GLU A 16 -48.25 46.39 6.34
N GLY A 17 -47.05 46.41 5.77
CA GLY A 17 -46.50 47.58 5.09
C GLY A 17 -45.52 48.47 5.86
N GLY A 18 -44.28 48.59 5.33
CA GLY A 18 -43.40 49.73 5.57
C GLY A 18 -41.93 49.36 5.81
N TYR A 19 -41.17 49.12 4.75
CA TYR A 19 -39.70 49.09 4.84
C TYR A 19 -39.15 50.52 5.01
N PRO A 20 -38.37 50.81 6.06
CA PRO A 20 -37.57 52.05 6.11
C PRO A 20 -36.28 51.91 5.26
N PRO A 21 -35.79 53.01 4.65
CA PRO A 21 -34.60 52.98 3.79
C PRO A 21 -33.30 52.80 4.59
N PRO A 22 -32.23 52.23 3.98
CA PRO A 22 -30.94 52.05 4.66
C PRO A 22 -30.21 53.39 4.90
N PRO A 23 -29.60 53.62 6.08
CA PRO A 23 -28.84 54.83 6.38
C PRO A 23 -27.55 54.96 5.57
N GLN A 24 -27.29 56.17 5.08
CA GLN A 24 -26.05 56.56 4.42
C GLN A 24 -24.96 56.97 5.44
N HIS A 25 -23.81 56.32 5.31
CA HIS A 25 -22.42 56.84 5.40
C HIS A 25 -21.93 57.54 6.68
N GLY A 26 -20.96 56.89 7.34
CA GLY A 26 -20.08 57.47 8.35
C GLY A 26 -18.75 56.71 8.48
N GLY A 27 -17.79 57.06 7.61
CA GLY A 27 -16.33 57.10 7.85
C GLY A 27 -15.57 55.87 8.38
N PHE A 28 -15.00 55.08 7.46
CA PHE A 28 -13.67 54.48 7.65
C PHE A 28 -12.85 54.65 6.36
N ALA A 29 -11.64 55.17 6.49
CA ALA A 29 -10.76 55.50 5.37
C ALA A 29 -10.25 54.23 4.65
N PRO A 30 -10.15 54.23 3.31
CA PRO A 30 -9.53 53.15 2.55
C PRO A 30 -8.01 53.12 2.75
N PRO A 31 -7.36 51.93 2.68
CA PRO A 31 -5.91 51.82 2.77
C PRO A 31 -5.20 52.53 1.58
N PRO A 32 -3.98 53.05 1.78
CA PRO A 32 -3.26 53.80 0.75
C PRO A 32 -2.83 52.91 -0.43
N PRO A 33 -2.79 53.45 -1.67
CA PRO A 33 -2.32 52.72 -2.84
C PRO A 33 -0.80 52.46 -2.78
N PRO A 34 -0.30 51.30 -3.25
CA PRO A 34 1.13 51.07 -3.37
C PRO A 34 1.76 52.08 -4.34
N GLN A 35 2.79 52.79 -3.86
CA GLN A 35 3.64 53.65 -4.67
C GLN A 35 4.35 52.85 -5.77
N GLY A 36 4.37 53.44 -6.97
CA GLY A 36 4.93 52.84 -8.18
C GLY A 36 6.41 52.50 -8.06
N GLY A 37 6.72 51.23 -8.25
CA GLY A 37 8.00 50.75 -8.74
C GLY A 37 7.84 50.38 -10.22
N ALA A 38 8.61 51.02 -11.10
CA ALA A 38 8.58 50.78 -12.53
C ALA A 38 9.07 49.36 -12.86
N TYR A 39 8.16 48.52 -13.34
CA TYR A 39 8.51 47.29 -14.07
C TYR A 39 8.20 47.54 -15.56
N PRO A 40 9.14 47.25 -16.49
CA PRO A 40 8.88 47.41 -17.91
C PRO A 40 7.79 46.41 -18.35
N PRO A 41 6.93 46.80 -19.32
CA PRO A 41 5.91 45.89 -19.84
C PRO A 41 6.55 44.68 -20.55
N PRO A 42 5.91 43.50 -20.50
CA PRO A 42 6.40 42.33 -21.21
C PRO A 42 6.41 42.58 -22.74
N PRO A 43 7.41 42.08 -23.48
CA PRO A 43 7.48 42.26 -24.93
C PRO A 43 6.33 41.54 -25.64
N PRO A 44 5.87 42.04 -26.81
CA PRO A 44 4.81 41.41 -27.59
C PRO A 44 5.24 40.02 -28.10
N PRO A 45 4.30 39.10 -28.34
CA PRO A 45 4.62 37.77 -28.85
C PRO A 45 5.29 37.90 -30.22
N GLN A 46 6.57 37.56 -30.29
CA GLN A 46 7.26 37.38 -31.56
C GLN A 46 6.72 36.11 -32.20
N GLY A 47 6.07 36.26 -33.36
CA GLY A 47 5.69 35.16 -34.22
C GLY A 47 6.91 34.33 -34.62
N GLY A 48 6.96 33.10 -34.13
CA GLY A 48 7.92 32.08 -34.54
C GLY A 48 7.15 30.91 -35.13
N GLY A 49 7.40 30.63 -36.41
CA GLY A 49 6.71 29.60 -37.18
C GLY A 49 6.93 28.20 -36.61
N TYR A 50 5.84 27.46 -36.44
CA TYR A 50 5.89 26.01 -36.27
C TYR A 50 6.29 25.38 -37.62
N PRO A 51 7.23 24.39 -37.65
CA PRO A 51 7.42 23.58 -38.84
C PRO A 51 6.16 22.75 -39.11
N PRO A 52 5.78 22.52 -40.39
CA PRO A 52 4.59 21.76 -40.74
C PRO A 52 4.71 20.28 -40.31
N PRO A 53 3.60 19.62 -39.97
CA PRO A 53 3.58 18.19 -39.64
C PRO A 53 3.96 17.33 -40.87
N PRO A 54 4.62 16.17 -40.66
CA PRO A 54 4.94 15.25 -41.75
C PRO A 54 3.67 14.67 -42.40
N PRO A 55 3.69 14.39 -43.72
CA PRO A 55 2.52 13.92 -44.44
C PRO A 55 2.09 12.50 -44.02
N PRO A 56 0.79 12.15 -44.11
CA PRO A 56 0.31 10.81 -43.78
C PRO A 56 0.83 9.79 -44.81
N GLN A 57 1.54 8.75 -44.34
CA GLN A 57 1.85 7.60 -45.18
C GLN A 57 0.59 6.76 -45.38
N GLN A 58 0.19 6.65 -46.66
CA GLN A 58 -0.90 5.80 -47.12
C GLN A 58 -0.52 4.32 -47.01
N GLY A 59 -1.51 3.49 -46.72
CA GLY A 59 -1.36 2.08 -46.37
C GLY A 59 -0.76 1.18 -47.46
N GLY A 60 -0.07 0.14 -46.99
CA GLY A 60 0.37 -1.00 -47.78
C GLY A 60 0.12 -2.30 -47.01
N TYR A 61 -0.51 -3.27 -47.69
CA TYR A 61 -0.90 -4.58 -47.17
C TYR A 61 0.28 -5.42 -46.63
N PRO A 62 0.06 -6.29 -45.62
CA PRO A 62 1.07 -7.26 -45.18
C PRO A 62 1.24 -8.41 -46.20
N PRO A 63 2.46 -8.90 -46.46
CA PRO A 63 2.70 -10.06 -47.32
C PRO A 63 2.31 -11.39 -46.64
N PRO A 64 1.92 -12.43 -47.41
CA PRO A 64 1.42 -13.70 -46.87
C PRO A 64 2.53 -14.61 -46.28
N PRO A 65 2.19 -15.51 -45.34
CA PRO A 65 3.17 -16.38 -44.68
C PRO A 65 3.57 -17.58 -45.56
N GLN A 66 4.89 -17.76 -45.77
CA GLN A 66 5.45 -18.96 -46.38
C GLN A 66 5.65 -20.08 -45.34
N SER A 67 5.14 -21.25 -45.69
CA SER A 67 5.22 -22.53 -44.98
C SER A 67 6.45 -23.34 -45.37
N GLY A 68 7.12 -23.93 -44.37
CA GLY A 68 7.75 -25.26 -44.43
C GLY A 68 9.24 -25.36 -44.82
N GLY A 69 10.02 -26.13 -44.04
CA GLY A 69 11.32 -26.67 -44.48
C GLY A 69 12.25 -27.11 -43.34
N TYR A 70 12.56 -28.40 -43.25
CA TYR A 70 13.47 -29.06 -42.29
C TYR A 70 14.94 -28.56 -42.38
N PRO A 71 15.73 -28.65 -41.29
CA PRO A 71 17.18 -28.39 -41.35
C PRO A 71 17.99 -29.59 -41.93
N PRO A 72 19.07 -29.33 -42.69
CA PRO A 72 19.95 -30.36 -43.26
C PRO A 72 21.00 -30.92 -42.24
N PRO A 73 21.58 -32.13 -42.50
CA PRO A 73 22.41 -32.88 -41.55
C PRO A 73 23.89 -32.40 -41.46
N PRO A 74 24.63 -32.79 -40.39
CA PRO A 74 26.00 -32.32 -40.12
C PRO A 74 27.09 -33.08 -40.91
N PRO A 75 28.21 -32.43 -41.31
CA PRO A 75 29.35 -33.14 -41.90
C PRO A 75 30.26 -33.80 -40.85
N GLN A 76 30.68 -35.04 -41.14
CA GLN A 76 31.71 -35.79 -40.44
C GLN A 76 33.11 -35.59 -41.06
N GLY A 77 34.13 -35.48 -40.20
CA GLY A 77 35.41 -36.21 -40.29
C GLY A 77 36.54 -35.71 -41.22
N GLY A 78 37.79 -35.70 -40.69
CA GLY A 78 39.02 -35.84 -41.49
C GLY A 78 40.17 -34.89 -41.14
N GLY A 79 41.33 -35.41 -40.73
CA GLY A 79 42.49 -34.66 -40.23
C GLY A 79 43.65 -34.41 -41.22
N TYR A 80 44.71 -33.76 -40.71
CA TYR A 80 46.17 -33.79 -40.99
C TYR A 80 46.82 -32.37 -40.82
N PRO A 81 48.03 -32.24 -40.20
CA PRO A 81 48.73 -30.96 -39.89
C PRO A 81 49.85 -30.63 -40.92
N PRO A 82 50.35 -29.37 -41.10
CA PRO A 82 51.55 -28.79 -40.38
C PRO A 82 51.62 -27.21 -40.45
N PRO A 83 52.75 -26.45 -40.28
CA PRO A 83 54.03 -26.54 -39.50
C PRO A 83 54.26 -25.34 -38.50
N PRO A 84 55.39 -25.27 -37.75
CA PRO A 84 55.58 -24.30 -36.66
C PRO A 84 56.44 -23.05 -37.02
N GLY A 85 56.10 -21.91 -36.41
CA GLY A 85 57.04 -20.83 -36.09
C GLY A 85 56.80 -19.46 -36.77
N GLY A 86 56.89 -18.38 -35.97
CA GLY A 86 57.31 -17.06 -36.47
C GLY A 86 56.54 -15.82 -35.95
N TYR A 87 57.14 -15.14 -34.97
CA TYR A 87 57.03 -13.70 -34.60
C TYR A 87 55.73 -13.12 -33.97
N PRO A 88 55.85 -12.37 -32.84
CA PRO A 88 54.75 -11.56 -32.31
C PRO A 88 54.61 -10.22 -33.07
N PRO A 89 53.38 -9.73 -33.36
CA PRO A 89 53.17 -8.42 -33.95
C PRO A 89 53.41 -7.28 -32.93
N PRO A 90 53.84 -6.07 -33.38
CA PRO A 90 54.28 -4.99 -32.51
C PRO A 90 53.14 -4.32 -31.75
N GLY A 91 53.43 -3.89 -30.52
CA GLY A 91 52.51 -3.18 -29.63
C GLY A 91 51.90 -1.92 -30.25
N GLY A 92 50.58 -1.92 -30.35
CA GLY A 92 49.77 -0.74 -30.69
C GLY A 92 49.49 0.12 -29.47
N TYR A 93 49.74 1.42 -29.60
CA TYR A 93 49.42 2.48 -28.63
C TYR A 93 47.93 2.49 -28.23
N PRO A 94 47.58 2.84 -26.98
CA PRO A 94 46.18 3.00 -26.57
C PRO A 94 45.54 4.23 -27.23
N SER A 95 44.37 4.04 -27.86
CA SER A 95 43.55 5.13 -28.40
C SER A 95 42.97 5.99 -27.26
N PRO A 96 43.01 7.34 -27.37
CA PRO A 96 42.37 8.26 -26.43
C PRO A 96 40.85 8.09 -26.34
N GLY A 97 40.32 8.17 -25.12
CA GLY A 97 38.96 7.81 -24.73
C GLY A 97 37.83 8.47 -25.53
N GLY A 98 36.88 7.64 -25.95
CA GLY A 98 35.57 8.07 -26.41
C GLY A 98 34.63 8.30 -25.21
N TYR A 99 34.24 9.55 -25.00
CA TYR A 99 33.10 9.90 -24.14
C TYR A 99 31.81 9.25 -24.69
N PRO A 100 30.99 8.58 -23.85
CA PRO A 100 29.64 8.21 -24.26
C PRO A 100 28.75 9.47 -24.36
N PRO A 101 27.77 9.50 -25.28
CA PRO A 101 26.97 10.68 -25.57
C PRO A 101 26.12 11.13 -24.37
N PRO A 102 25.79 12.43 -24.23
CA PRO A 102 25.01 12.95 -23.12
C PRO A 102 23.56 12.41 -23.18
N GLY A 103 23.31 11.32 -22.47
CA GLY A 103 21.96 10.91 -22.12
C GLY A 103 21.42 11.90 -21.10
N TYR A 104 20.34 12.61 -21.45
CA TYR A 104 19.55 13.39 -20.51
C TYR A 104 18.99 12.45 -19.42
N GLY A 105 19.76 12.30 -18.34
CA GLY A 105 19.42 11.52 -17.17
C GLY A 105 18.46 12.29 -16.26
N ALA A 106 17.26 11.77 -16.09
CA ALA A 106 16.42 12.10 -14.95
C ALA A 106 17.16 11.65 -13.66
N ALA A 107 17.22 12.54 -12.68
CA ALA A 107 17.87 12.29 -11.40
C ALA A 107 17.19 11.14 -10.64
N GLY A 108 17.99 10.18 -10.14
CA GLY A 108 17.63 9.44 -8.91
C GLY A 108 17.58 7.91 -8.92
N TYR A 109 17.97 7.19 -9.98
CA TYR A 109 18.03 5.71 -9.93
C TYR A 109 19.41 5.18 -10.33
N PRO A 110 20.10 4.40 -9.46
CA PRO A 110 21.28 3.65 -9.89
C PRO A 110 20.89 2.63 -10.96
N PRO A 111 21.70 2.45 -12.03
CA PRO A 111 21.43 1.47 -13.07
C PRO A 111 21.39 0.05 -12.50
N ALA A 112 20.32 -0.68 -12.81
CA ALA A 112 20.18 -2.09 -12.47
C ALA A 112 21.29 -2.88 -13.19
N GLY A 113 22.31 -3.32 -12.44
CA GLY A 113 23.43 -4.08 -13.01
C GLY A 113 24.77 -3.98 -12.27
N ALA A 114 24.85 -3.30 -11.11
CA ALA A 114 26.07 -3.34 -10.30
C ALA A 114 26.41 -4.78 -9.85
N PRO A 115 27.68 -5.20 -9.81
CA PRO A 115 28.08 -6.57 -9.46
C PRO A 115 27.62 -6.88 -8.03
N GLY A 116 26.60 -7.74 -7.90
CA GLY A 116 25.91 -8.06 -6.65
C GLY A 116 24.38 -7.90 -6.70
N PHE A 117 23.85 -7.36 -7.79
CA PHE A 117 22.47 -6.83 -7.82
C PHE A 117 21.45 -7.58 -8.70
N GLY A 118 21.82 -8.67 -9.36
CA GLY A 118 20.86 -9.47 -10.14
C GLY A 118 21.42 -10.85 -10.44
N GLY A 119 20.70 -11.91 -10.05
CA GLY A 119 21.04 -13.26 -10.50
C GLY A 119 20.54 -14.42 -9.64
N ALA A 120 20.40 -14.26 -8.32
CA ALA A 120 19.95 -15.37 -7.49
C ALA A 120 18.41 -15.55 -7.56
N PRO A 121 17.88 -16.77 -7.78
CA PRO A 121 16.46 -17.04 -7.65
C PRO A 121 15.97 -16.64 -6.24
N TYR A 122 14.73 -16.19 -6.13
CA TYR A 122 14.18 -15.76 -4.84
C TYR A 122 14.21 -16.92 -3.83
N SER A 123 14.77 -16.65 -2.65
CA SER A 123 14.76 -17.55 -1.50
C SER A 123 14.14 -16.85 -0.30
N VAL A 124 13.25 -17.54 0.40
CA VAL A 124 12.63 -17.02 1.63
C VAL A 124 13.66 -16.90 2.75
N GLY A 125 14.69 -17.75 2.76
CA GLY A 125 15.80 -17.66 3.72
C GLY A 125 16.62 -16.37 3.55
N ASP A 126 16.83 -15.93 2.31
CA ASP A 126 17.51 -14.66 2.02
C ASP A 126 16.62 -13.48 2.44
N ALA A 127 15.31 -13.58 2.20
CA ALA A 127 14.34 -12.58 2.64
C ALA A 127 14.36 -12.39 4.16
N PHE A 128 14.36 -13.50 4.91
CA PHE A 128 14.47 -13.47 6.37
C PHE A 128 15.81 -12.88 6.83
N SER A 129 16.92 -13.37 6.28
CA SER A 129 18.26 -12.93 6.65
C SER A 129 18.46 -11.43 6.38
N TRP A 130 17.95 -10.95 5.25
CA TRP A 130 17.96 -9.55 4.89
C TRP A 130 17.10 -8.71 5.84
N ALA A 131 15.87 -9.15 6.10
CA ALA A 131 14.95 -8.45 6.99
C ALA A 131 15.50 -8.36 8.41
N TRP A 132 16.11 -9.45 8.91
CA TRP A 132 16.75 -9.47 10.23
C TRP A 132 17.94 -8.52 10.29
N ASN A 133 18.80 -8.49 9.26
CA ASN A 133 19.92 -7.56 9.17
C ASN A 133 19.44 -6.10 9.18
N LYS A 134 18.43 -5.75 8.36
CA LYS A 134 17.90 -4.38 8.31
C LYS A 134 17.20 -3.98 9.61
N PHE A 135 16.48 -4.91 10.23
CA PHE A 135 15.85 -4.67 11.53
C PHE A 135 16.89 -4.35 12.61
N LEU A 136 17.95 -5.15 12.74
CA LEU A 136 18.99 -4.93 13.75
C LEU A 136 19.76 -3.61 13.56
N LYS A 137 19.79 -3.08 12.34
CA LYS A 137 20.46 -1.81 12.02
C LYS A 137 19.54 -0.58 12.15
N HIS A 138 18.21 -0.80 12.14
CA HIS A 138 17.20 0.25 12.28
C HIS A 138 16.10 -0.10 13.30
N PRO A 139 16.43 -0.57 14.51
CA PRO A 139 15.41 -1.10 15.42
C PRO A 139 14.49 0.01 15.94
N ALA A 140 15.04 1.17 16.31
CA ALA A 140 14.25 2.29 16.83
C ALA A 140 13.37 2.92 15.75
N GLU A 141 13.91 3.07 14.54
CA GLU A 141 13.20 3.63 13.39
C GLU A 141 12.04 2.76 12.93
N LEU A 142 12.09 1.46 13.17
CA LEU A 142 11.02 0.52 12.83
C LEU A 142 10.01 0.36 13.97
N ILE A 143 10.48 0.25 15.21
CA ILE A 143 9.63 -0.01 16.39
C ILE A 143 8.85 1.24 16.79
N VAL A 144 9.49 2.39 16.88
CA VAL A 144 8.85 3.61 17.42
C VAL A 144 7.64 4.03 16.59
N PRO A 145 7.71 4.14 15.24
CA PRO A 145 6.52 4.42 14.45
C PRO A 145 5.44 3.34 14.60
N GLY A 146 5.84 2.06 14.69
CA GLY A 146 4.90 0.96 14.92
C GLY A 146 4.13 1.10 16.23
N LEU A 147 4.80 1.45 17.33
CA LEU A 147 4.17 1.69 18.63
C LEU A 147 3.27 2.93 18.61
N VAL A 148 3.70 4.02 17.96
CA VAL A 148 2.88 5.23 17.82
C VAL A 148 1.59 4.92 17.03
N TYR A 149 1.70 4.17 15.93
CA TYR A 149 0.54 3.75 15.16
C TYR A 149 -0.37 2.79 15.92
N GLY A 150 0.21 1.83 16.64
CA GLY A 150 -0.53 0.91 17.51
C GLY A 150 -1.30 1.66 18.60
N ALA A 151 -0.67 2.63 19.27
CA ALA A 151 -1.31 3.46 20.27
C ALA A 151 -2.42 4.34 19.67
N ALA A 152 -2.21 4.92 18.49
CA ALA A 152 -3.23 5.73 17.80
C ALA A 152 -4.44 4.89 17.38
N ILE A 153 -4.22 3.71 16.79
CA ILE A 153 -5.31 2.76 16.46
C ILE A 153 -6.05 2.33 17.72
N GLY A 154 -5.33 1.94 18.78
CA GLY A 154 -5.90 1.50 20.04
C GLY A 154 -6.73 2.60 20.72
N ALA A 155 -6.25 3.84 20.72
CA ALA A 155 -6.98 4.99 21.26
C ALA A 155 -8.28 5.25 20.48
N VAL A 156 -8.22 5.26 19.15
CA VAL A 156 -9.42 5.47 18.32
C VAL A 156 -10.42 4.33 18.51
N TYR A 157 -9.95 3.07 18.52
CA TYR A 157 -10.80 1.92 18.80
C TYR A 157 -11.46 2.01 20.18
N ALA A 158 -10.69 2.36 21.22
CA ALA A 158 -11.21 2.53 22.58
C ALA A 158 -12.28 3.63 22.66
N VAL A 159 -12.07 4.76 21.97
CA VAL A 159 -13.07 5.85 21.91
C VAL A 159 -14.38 5.35 21.29
N PHE A 160 -14.32 4.69 20.13
CA PHE A 160 -15.53 4.13 19.50
C PHE A 160 -16.20 3.07 20.35
N MET A 161 -15.42 2.22 21.03
CA MET A 161 -15.93 1.20 21.93
C MET A 161 -16.66 1.83 23.13
N LEU A 162 -16.09 2.85 23.77
CA LEU A 162 -16.72 3.58 24.88
C LEU A 162 -17.99 4.31 24.45
N ILE A 163 -18.02 4.92 23.27
CA ILE A 163 -19.23 5.54 22.73
C ILE A 163 -20.28 4.46 22.44
N ALA A 164 -19.89 3.35 21.82
CA ALA A 164 -20.79 2.26 21.45
C ALA A 164 -21.46 1.61 22.67
N THR A 165 -20.72 1.45 23.78
CA THR A 165 -21.29 0.95 25.04
C THR A 165 -22.19 2.00 25.70
N ALA A 166 -21.81 3.28 25.69
CA ALA A 166 -22.63 4.36 26.26
C ALA A 166 -23.99 4.53 25.57
N VAL A 167 -24.07 4.26 24.27
CA VAL A 167 -25.32 4.37 23.49
C VAL A 167 -26.13 3.06 23.42
N SER A 168 -25.67 1.99 24.09
CA SER A 168 -26.33 0.68 24.12
C SER A 168 -27.01 0.47 25.49
N PRO A 169 -28.34 0.64 25.60
CA PRO A 169 -29.05 0.56 26.88
C PRO A 169 -29.05 -0.83 27.53
N ASP A 170 -28.82 -1.89 26.75
CA ASP A 170 -28.87 -3.29 27.20
C ASP A 170 -27.48 -3.84 27.59
N THR A 171 -26.67 -3.05 28.30
CA THR A 171 -25.51 -3.64 28.99
C THR A 171 -26.02 -4.35 30.24
N THR A 172 -26.57 -5.56 30.11
CA THR A 172 -26.82 -6.42 31.27
C THR A 172 -25.47 -6.91 31.79
N SER A 173 -24.83 -6.12 32.65
CA SER A 173 -23.85 -6.65 33.60
C SER A 173 -24.60 -7.52 34.60
N SER A 174 -24.68 -8.83 34.35
CA SER A 174 -25.10 -9.78 35.37
C SER A 174 -23.99 -9.88 36.41
N TYR A 175 -24.23 -9.31 37.59
CA TYR A 175 -23.36 -9.49 38.74
C TYR A 175 -23.65 -10.87 39.35
N GLU A 176 -22.89 -11.89 38.95
CA GLU A 176 -22.88 -13.17 39.68
C GLU A 176 -21.69 -13.18 40.63
N SER A 177 -21.97 -13.02 41.93
CA SER A 177 -20.99 -13.29 42.96
C SER A 177 -20.86 -14.80 43.10
N TYR A 178 -19.79 -15.38 42.58
CA TYR A 178 -19.37 -16.72 42.99
C TYR A 178 -18.77 -16.63 44.40
N ASP A 179 -19.04 -17.62 45.25
CA ASP A 179 -18.53 -17.74 46.63
C ASP A 179 -16.98 -17.90 46.68
N SER A 180 -16.32 -17.93 45.51
CA SER A 180 -14.88 -18.10 45.33
C SER A 180 -14.32 -17.28 44.16
N GLY A 181 -14.29 -15.95 44.32
CA GLY A 181 -13.41 -15.07 43.53
C GLY A 181 -14.11 -13.99 42.71
N PHE A 182 -13.45 -12.82 42.60
CA PHE A 182 -13.89 -11.70 41.78
C PHE A 182 -13.74 -12.04 40.29
N GLY A 183 -14.87 -12.32 39.63
CA GLY A 183 -14.95 -12.51 38.19
C GLY A 183 -15.91 -11.49 37.58
N VAL A 184 -15.39 -10.58 36.76
CA VAL A 184 -16.20 -9.65 35.94
C VAL A 184 -16.43 -10.31 34.58
N SER A 185 -17.66 -10.77 34.35
CA SER A 185 -18.11 -11.26 33.04
C SER A 185 -18.93 -10.16 32.36
N ALA A 186 -18.36 -9.50 31.35
CA ALA A 186 -19.07 -8.52 30.54
C ALA A 186 -19.45 -9.15 29.19
N SER A 187 -20.69 -9.63 29.04
CA SER A 187 -21.27 -9.96 27.73
C SER A 187 -21.87 -8.68 27.13
N SER A 188 -21.08 -7.96 26.34
CA SER A 188 -21.56 -6.76 25.65
C SER A 188 -22.34 -7.18 24.39
N ASN A 189 -23.65 -7.40 24.50
CA ASN A 189 -24.51 -7.37 23.32
C ASN A 189 -24.67 -5.89 22.93
N LEU A 190 -23.83 -5.39 22.02
CA LEU A 190 -23.98 -4.05 21.46
C LEU A 190 -25.35 -3.98 20.77
N GLY A 191 -26.25 -3.12 21.28
CA GLY A 191 -27.53 -2.86 20.65
C GLY A 191 -27.34 -2.21 19.27
N PHE A 192 -28.42 -2.04 18.50
CA PHE A 192 -28.35 -1.46 17.15
C PHE A 192 -27.60 -0.12 17.10
N ALA A 193 -27.81 0.75 18.11
CA ALA A 193 -27.11 2.02 18.23
C ALA A 193 -25.59 1.84 18.45
N GLY A 194 -25.17 0.93 19.33
CA GLY A 194 -23.75 0.61 19.53
C GLY A 194 -23.12 -0.03 18.30
N GLY A 195 -23.86 -0.91 17.61
CA GLY A 195 -23.45 -1.48 16.33
C GLY A 195 -23.21 -0.42 15.25
N ALA A 196 -24.10 0.58 15.15
CA ALA A 196 -23.94 1.70 14.22
C ALA A 196 -22.69 2.53 14.53
N VAL A 197 -22.39 2.80 15.81
CA VAL A 197 -21.16 3.49 16.23
C VAL A 197 -19.93 2.68 15.87
N MET A 198 -19.92 1.37 16.14
CA MET A 198 -18.80 0.50 15.80
C MET A 198 -18.59 0.39 14.28
N PHE A 199 -19.66 0.43 13.48
CA PHE A 199 -19.55 0.47 12.03
C PHE A 199 -18.86 1.75 11.54
N VAL A 200 -19.25 2.92 12.07
CA VAL A 200 -18.56 4.19 11.79
C VAL A 200 -17.10 4.12 12.24
N GLY A 201 -16.85 3.57 13.43
CA GLY A 201 -15.50 3.35 13.95
C GLY A 201 -14.66 2.44 13.05
N ALA A 202 -15.24 1.38 12.50
CA ALA A 202 -14.57 0.50 11.56
C ALA A 202 -14.17 1.23 10.26
N ILE A 203 -15.02 2.12 9.74
CA ILE A 203 -14.67 2.95 8.57
C ILE A 203 -13.50 3.89 8.89
N VAL A 204 -13.53 4.54 10.06
CA VAL A 204 -12.44 5.44 10.47
C VAL A 204 -11.13 4.66 10.64
N LEU A 205 -11.17 3.51 11.31
CA LEU A 205 -10.01 2.63 11.48
C LEU A 205 -9.50 2.07 10.15
N LEU A 206 -10.38 1.78 9.19
CA LEU A 206 -10.00 1.39 7.84
C LEU A 206 -9.25 2.52 7.12
N VAL A 207 -9.75 3.76 7.18
CA VAL A 207 -9.05 4.92 6.58
C VAL A 207 -7.70 5.14 7.25
N MET A 208 -7.63 5.08 8.58
CA MET A 208 -6.38 5.21 9.32
C MET A 208 -5.38 4.10 8.97
N SER A 209 -5.82 2.84 8.94
CA SER A 209 -4.94 1.72 8.59
C SER A 209 -4.40 1.82 7.16
N GLY A 210 -5.20 2.28 6.20
CA GLY A 210 -4.72 2.55 4.83
C GLY A 210 -3.68 3.67 4.78
N TRP A 211 -3.85 4.74 5.57
CA TRP A 211 -2.86 5.81 5.70
C TRP A 211 -1.55 5.30 6.34
N ILE A 212 -1.67 4.53 7.42
CA ILE A 212 -0.53 3.93 8.14
C ILE A 212 0.21 2.95 7.24
N ALA A 213 -0.51 2.09 6.52
CA ALA A 213 0.07 1.17 5.56
C ALA A 213 0.85 1.92 4.47
N ALA A 214 0.30 3.01 3.94
CA ALA A 214 0.97 3.85 2.96
C ALA A 214 2.27 4.48 3.51
N ALA A 215 2.24 4.99 4.75
CA ALA A 215 3.39 5.62 5.41
C ALA A 215 4.48 4.61 5.80
N TYR A 216 4.08 3.51 6.42
CA TYR A 216 5.01 2.50 6.91
C TYR A 216 5.67 1.75 5.75
N THR A 217 4.90 1.37 4.73
CA THR A 217 5.46 0.75 3.52
C THR A 217 6.40 1.71 2.77
N ALA A 218 6.13 3.02 2.75
CA ALA A 218 7.04 3.99 2.16
C ALA A 218 8.40 4.02 2.88
N GLY A 219 8.41 4.04 4.22
CA GLY A 219 9.64 3.96 5.01
C GLY A 219 10.40 2.65 4.82
N LEU A 220 9.71 1.52 4.73
CA LEU A 220 10.35 0.23 4.43
C LEU A 220 10.95 0.17 3.03
N LEU A 221 10.28 0.77 2.04
CA LEU A 221 10.81 0.89 0.69
C LEU A 221 12.06 1.76 0.65
N ASP A 222 12.16 2.80 1.49
CA ASP A 222 13.37 3.61 1.62
C ASP A 222 14.55 2.78 2.17
N ILE A 223 14.32 1.94 3.18
CA ILE A 223 15.32 0.97 3.67
C ILE A 223 15.74 0.03 2.54
N ALA A 224 14.78 -0.49 1.79
CA ALA A 224 15.03 -1.38 0.65
C ALA A 224 15.81 -0.68 -0.48
N ASN A 225 15.69 0.63 -0.60
CA ASN A 225 16.43 1.46 -1.56
C ASN A 225 17.80 1.90 -1.03
N GLY A 226 18.16 1.57 0.22
CA GLY A 226 19.41 2.00 0.85
C GLY A 226 19.45 3.48 1.19
N GLN A 227 18.29 4.13 1.27
CA GLN A 227 18.19 5.52 1.68
C GLN A 227 18.34 5.65 3.20
N PRO A 228 18.88 6.79 3.70
CA PRO A 228 18.91 7.04 5.14
C PRO A 228 17.48 7.18 5.67
N VAL A 229 17.15 6.39 6.68
CA VAL A 229 15.84 6.42 7.33
C VAL A 229 15.93 6.99 8.73
N THR A 230 14.90 7.73 9.12
CA THR A 230 14.68 8.21 10.49
C THR A 230 13.28 7.83 10.92
N ILE A 231 12.95 7.96 12.21
CA ILE A 231 11.58 7.76 12.72
C ILE A 231 10.57 8.57 11.89
N GLY A 232 10.91 9.81 11.53
CA GLY A 232 10.05 10.69 10.72
C GLY A 232 9.81 10.20 9.29
N SER A 233 10.66 9.33 8.73
CA SER A 233 10.47 8.76 7.40
C SER A 233 9.21 7.88 7.31
N PHE A 234 8.85 7.22 8.42
CA PHE A 234 7.68 6.34 8.50
C PHE A 234 6.35 7.07 8.69
N PHE A 235 6.38 8.40 8.84
CA PHE A 235 5.20 9.28 8.94
C PHE A 235 4.96 10.10 7.67
N LYS A 236 5.66 9.80 6.56
CA LYS A 236 5.54 10.47 5.27
C LYS A 236 4.87 9.54 4.26
N PRO A 237 3.53 9.45 4.25
CA PRO A 237 2.83 8.54 3.36
C PRO A 237 2.97 8.92 1.89
N ARG A 238 2.96 7.89 1.05
CA ARG A 238 2.95 8.03 -0.41
C ARG A 238 1.72 7.33 -0.95
N ASN A 239 1.04 7.98 -1.89
CA ASN A 239 -0.09 7.39 -2.60
C ASN A 239 -1.26 6.92 -1.71
N VAL A 240 -1.54 7.65 -0.61
CA VAL A 240 -2.56 7.28 0.41
C VAL A 240 -3.90 6.92 -0.19
N GLY A 241 -4.45 7.78 -1.07
CA GLY A 241 -5.79 7.58 -1.61
C GLY A 241 -5.94 6.26 -2.37
N ASN A 242 -4.91 5.88 -3.13
CA ASN A 242 -4.92 4.62 -3.85
C ASN A 242 -4.63 3.42 -2.95
N VAL A 243 -3.83 3.58 -1.88
CA VAL A 243 -3.65 2.54 -0.87
C VAL A 243 -4.96 2.25 -0.17
N ILE A 244 -5.68 3.28 0.31
CA ILE A 244 -7.00 3.12 0.93
C ILE A 244 -7.97 2.45 -0.06
N LEU A 245 -8.05 2.93 -1.29
CA LEU A 245 -8.90 2.33 -2.32
C LEU A 245 -8.54 0.84 -2.55
N ALA A 246 -7.26 0.51 -2.64
CA ALA A 246 -6.81 -0.87 -2.80
C ALA A 246 -7.17 -1.74 -1.58
N THR A 247 -7.07 -1.18 -0.37
CA THR A 247 -7.41 -1.87 0.88
C THR A 247 -8.91 -2.13 0.96
N VAL A 248 -9.75 -1.17 0.56
CA VAL A 248 -11.20 -1.34 0.44
C VAL A 248 -11.54 -2.42 -0.60
N LEU A 249 -10.90 -2.40 -1.77
CA LEU A 249 -11.15 -3.39 -2.82
C LEU A 249 -10.79 -4.81 -2.36
N VAL A 250 -9.62 -5.00 -1.74
CA VAL A 250 -9.22 -6.30 -1.17
C VAL A 250 -10.17 -6.68 -0.04
N GLY A 251 -10.54 -5.74 0.83
CA GLY A 251 -11.51 -5.97 1.91
C GLY A 251 -12.87 -6.42 1.40
N LEU A 252 -13.39 -5.82 0.33
CA LEU A 252 -14.64 -6.23 -0.32
C LEU A 252 -14.54 -7.62 -0.96
N ILE A 253 -13.39 -7.97 -1.54
CA ILE A 253 -13.14 -9.32 -2.08
C ILE A 253 -13.16 -10.34 -0.93
N VAL A 254 -12.41 -10.09 0.14
CA VAL A 254 -12.37 -10.96 1.32
C VAL A 254 -13.76 -11.09 1.94
N PHE A 255 -14.47 -9.98 2.13
CA PHE A 255 -15.83 -9.96 2.66
C PHE A 255 -16.79 -10.79 1.81
N ALA A 256 -16.78 -10.62 0.49
CA ALA A 256 -17.64 -11.39 -0.41
C ALA A 256 -17.35 -12.90 -0.34
N VAL A 257 -16.07 -13.28 -0.31
CA VAL A 257 -15.67 -14.69 -0.19
C VAL A 257 -16.12 -15.28 1.15
N VAL A 258 -15.85 -14.59 2.26
CA VAL A 258 -16.27 -15.02 3.60
C VAL A 258 -17.80 -15.11 3.67
N LEU A 259 -18.53 -14.11 3.17
CA LEU A 259 -20.00 -14.11 3.16
C LEU A 259 -20.55 -15.33 2.43
N VAL A 260 -20.02 -15.65 1.24
CA VAL A 260 -20.42 -16.84 0.48
C VAL A 260 -20.13 -18.14 1.23
N LEU A 261 -18.97 -18.24 1.91
CA LEU A 261 -18.60 -19.41 2.70
C LEU A 261 -19.46 -19.61 3.96
N PHE A 262 -19.96 -18.52 4.54
CA PHE A 262 -20.81 -18.53 5.73
C PHE A 262 -22.31 -18.57 5.42
N LEU A 263 -22.73 -18.32 4.17
CA LEU A 263 -24.14 -18.37 3.77
C LEU A 263 -24.82 -19.71 4.07
N PRO A 264 -24.21 -20.89 3.81
CA PRO A 264 -24.80 -22.18 4.20
C PRO A 264 -24.96 -22.35 5.72
N ALA A 265 -24.04 -21.80 6.51
CA ALA A 265 -24.07 -21.87 7.96
C ALA A 265 -25.21 -21.03 8.58
N ALA A 266 -25.68 -19.99 7.89
CA ALA A 266 -26.85 -19.22 8.29
C ALA A 266 -28.16 -20.03 8.19
N LEU A 267 -28.22 -20.99 7.27
CA LEU A 267 -29.39 -21.86 7.08
C LEU A 267 -29.32 -23.13 7.95
N LEU A 268 -28.11 -23.63 8.17
CA LEU A 268 -27.85 -24.85 8.94
C LEU A 268 -26.71 -24.59 9.93
N PRO A 269 -27.01 -24.29 11.21
CA PRO A 269 -25.99 -23.94 12.20
C PRO A 269 -24.88 -25.00 12.36
N GLY A 270 -25.19 -26.27 12.11
CA GLY A 270 -24.20 -27.36 12.14
C GLY A 270 -23.09 -27.25 11.08
N LEU A 271 -23.28 -26.47 10.01
CA LEU A 271 -22.27 -26.26 8.98
C LEU A 271 -21.17 -25.26 9.38
N VAL A 272 -21.33 -24.53 10.48
CA VAL A 272 -20.30 -23.59 10.98
C VAL A 272 -18.94 -24.28 11.16
N PHE A 273 -18.93 -25.54 11.62
CA PHE A 273 -17.72 -26.33 11.79
C PHE A 273 -16.96 -26.60 10.48
N LEU A 274 -17.65 -26.57 9.33
CA LEU A 274 -17.06 -26.66 8.00
C LEU A 274 -16.71 -25.28 7.43
N SER A 275 -17.61 -24.29 7.59
CA SER A 275 -17.41 -22.92 7.10
C SER A 275 -16.20 -22.23 7.75
N MET A 276 -15.98 -22.44 9.05
CA MET A 276 -14.86 -21.86 9.79
C MET A 276 -13.49 -22.20 9.18
N PRO A 277 -13.06 -23.48 9.10
CA PRO A 277 -11.75 -23.81 8.54
C PRO A 277 -11.63 -23.41 7.07
N LEU A 278 -12.71 -23.49 6.28
CA LEU A 278 -12.69 -23.03 4.89
C LEU A 278 -12.48 -21.53 4.77
N ALA A 279 -13.08 -20.73 5.65
CA ALA A 279 -12.86 -19.28 5.69
C ALA A 279 -11.40 -18.95 6.04
N TRP A 280 -10.83 -19.61 7.03
CA TRP A 280 -9.40 -19.47 7.37
C TRP A 280 -8.49 -19.81 6.19
N ILE A 281 -8.78 -20.89 5.47
CA ILE A 281 -8.03 -21.26 4.26
C ILE A 281 -8.21 -20.20 3.17
N ALA A 282 -9.43 -19.74 2.92
CA ALA A 282 -9.70 -18.72 1.91
C ALA A 282 -8.98 -17.40 2.22
N GLU A 283 -8.99 -16.97 3.48
CA GLU A 283 -8.26 -15.79 3.94
C GLU A 283 -6.75 -15.93 3.73
N LEU A 284 -6.18 -17.10 4.05
CA LEU A 284 -4.77 -17.38 3.78
C LEU A 284 -4.47 -17.28 2.28
N LEU A 285 -5.30 -17.90 1.42
CA LEU A 285 -5.11 -17.89 -0.03
C LEU A 285 -5.25 -16.47 -0.63
N LEU A 286 -6.24 -15.70 -0.18
CA LEU A 286 -6.42 -14.31 -0.57
C LEU A 286 -5.27 -13.43 -0.07
N GLY A 287 -4.80 -13.67 1.15
CA GLY A 287 -3.63 -13.03 1.73
C GLY A 287 -2.37 -13.27 0.90
N VAL A 288 -2.19 -14.48 0.36
CA VAL A 288 -1.12 -14.80 -0.59
C VAL A 288 -1.29 -14.03 -1.90
N LEU A 289 -2.47 -14.06 -2.51
CA LEU A 289 -2.74 -13.42 -3.81
C LEU A 289 -2.61 -11.88 -3.76
N PHE A 290 -3.03 -11.27 -2.65
CA PHE A 290 -3.08 -9.83 -2.47
C PHE A 290 -1.98 -9.29 -1.57
N LEU A 291 -1.00 -10.13 -1.20
CA LEU A 291 0.13 -9.78 -0.33
C LEU A 291 0.81 -8.49 -0.75
N PHE A 292 1.02 -8.28 -2.05
CA PHE A 292 1.80 -7.16 -2.56
C PHE A 292 0.95 -5.94 -2.92
N THR A 293 -0.35 -5.94 -2.67
CA THR A 293 -1.25 -4.85 -3.10
C THR A 293 -0.81 -3.49 -2.57
N THR A 294 -0.59 -3.37 -1.26
CA THR A 294 -0.12 -2.13 -0.63
C THR A 294 1.25 -1.73 -1.14
N VAL A 295 2.18 -2.69 -1.22
CA VAL A 295 3.55 -2.43 -1.68
C VAL A 295 3.57 -1.98 -3.13
N ALA A 296 2.75 -2.56 -4.00
CA ALA A 296 2.60 -2.17 -5.39
C ALA A 296 2.03 -0.75 -5.55
N ALA A 297 1.00 -0.41 -4.75
CA ALA A 297 0.43 0.94 -4.73
C ALA A 297 1.47 1.98 -4.31
N VAL A 298 2.25 1.71 -3.26
CA VAL A 298 3.23 2.67 -2.73
C VAL A 298 4.48 2.75 -3.61
N ASP A 299 5.07 1.62 -3.98
CA ASP A 299 6.35 1.55 -4.71
C ASP A 299 6.25 2.06 -6.15
N ARG A 300 5.18 1.69 -6.85
CA ARG A 300 4.98 2.04 -8.27
C ARG A 300 3.96 3.16 -8.47
N ASN A 301 3.49 3.78 -7.40
CA ASN A 301 2.48 4.84 -7.44
C ASN A 301 1.20 4.45 -8.21
N LEU A 302 0.80 3.17 -8.14
CA LEU A 302 -0.33 2.65 -8.92
C LEU A 302 -1.69 3.14 -8.38
N LYS A 303 -2.68 3.19 -9.27
CA LYS A 303 -4.09 3.34 -8.86
C LYS A 303 -4.55 2.12 -8.08
N GLY A 304 -5.54 2.28 -7.20
CA GLY A 304 -5.97 1.20 -6.29
C GLY A 304 -6.32 -0.11 -7.00
N VAL A 305 -7.10 -0.05 -8.08
CA VAL A 305 -7.45 -1.23 -8.90
C VAL A 305 -6.22 -1.86 -9.57
N ASP A 306 -5.32 -1.03 -10.10
CA ASP A 306 -4.13 -1.49 -10.80
C ASP A 306 -3.13 -2.14 -9.82
N ALA A 307 -3.07 -1.67 -8.57
CA ALA A 307 -2.27 -2.28 -7.51
C ALA A 307 -2.77 -3.70 -7.17
N VAL A 308 -4.10 -3.88 -7.03
CA VAL A 308 -4.73 -5.18 -6.78
C VAL A 308 -4.43 -6.15 -7.93
N LYS A 309 -4.63 -5.71 -9.18
CA LYS A 309 -4.32 -6.51 -10.38
C LYS A 309 -2.84 -6.85 -10.47
N THR A 310 -1.96 -5.89 -10.14
CA THR A 310 -0.51 -6.10 -10.15
C THR A 310 -0.10 -7.16 -9.14
N SER A 311 -0.65 -7.14 -7.91
CA SER A 311 -0.41 -8.20 -6.93
C SER A 311 -0.86 -9.56 -7.46
N PHE A 312 -2.10 -9.67 -7.94
CA PHE A 312 -2.65 -10.91 -8.44
C PHE A 312 -1.83 -11.49 -9.61
N ASN A 313 -1.49 -10.65 -10.60
CA ASN A 313 -0.72 -11.08 -11.78
C ASN A 313 0.74 -11.43 -11.44
N LEU A 314 1.32 -10.80 -10.41
CA LEU A 314 2.66 -11.13 -9.95
C LEU A 314 2.67 -12.47 -9.19
N VAL A 315 1.68 -12.70 -8.33
CA VAL A 315 1.62 -13.87 -7.44
C VAL A 315 1.17 -15.12 -8.19
N LYS A 316 0.17 -15.02 -9.08
CA LYS A 316 -0.41 -16.17 -9.79
C LYS A 316 0.62 -17.15 -10.40
N PRO A 317 1.63 -16.71 -11.18
CA PRO A 317 2.63 -17.62 -11.74
C PRO A 317 3.68 -18.09 -10.71
N LYS A 318 3.76 -17.47 -9.54
CA LYS A 318 4.76 -17.74 -8.49
C LYS A 318 4.10 -18.17 -7.17
N PHE A 319 2.90 -18.75 -7.25
CA PHE A 319 2.02 -18.92 -6.10
C PHE A 319 2.69 -19.73 -4.98
N GLY A 320 3.30 -20.87 -5.30
CA GLY A 320 3.97 -21.71 -4.29
C GLY A 320 5.11 -21.00 -3.55
N THR A 321 5.87 -20.17 -4.26
CA THR A 321 6.96 -19.37 -3.68
C THR A 321 6.44 -18.28 -2.74
N VAL A 322 5.35 -17.61 -3.13
CA VAL A 322 4.72 -16.57 -2.28
C VAL A 322 4.00 -17.22 -1.09
N LEU A 323 3.35 -18.37 -1.30
CA LEU A 323 2.74 -19.15 -0.22
C LEU A 323 3.79 -19.51 0.84
N LEU A 324 4.95 -20.04 0.45
CA LEU A 324 6.05 -20.32 1.38
C LEU A 324 6.47 -19.06 2.16
N THR A 325 6.53 -17.92 1.49
CA THR A 325 6.85 -16.63 2.12
C THR A 325 5.82 -16.26 3.17
N VAL A 326 4.52 -16.37 2.84
CA VAL A 326 3.43 -16.10 3.78
C VAL A 326 3.45 -17.10 4.95
N LEU A 327 3.76 -18.37 4.72
CA LEU A 327 3.89 -19.35 5.80
C LEU A 327 5.01 -18.98 6.78
N VAL A 328 6.14 -18.47 6.29
CA VAL A 328 7.21 -17.94 7.15
C VAL A 328 6.75 -16.70 7.90
N MET A 329 6.03 -15.77 7.24
CA MET A 329 5.45 -14.60 7.91
C MET A 329 4.45 -15.02 9.01
N VAL A 330 3.60 -16.01 8.76
CA VAL A 330 2.67 -16.59 9.74
C VAL A 330 3.43 -17.26 10.88
N ALA A 331 4.49 -18.01 10.60
CA ALA A 331 5.32 -18.62 11.64
C ALA A 331 5.96 -17.55 12.55
N ILE A 332 6.46 -16.44 11.98
CA ILE A 332 6.98 -15.30 12.75
C ILE A 332 5.87 -14.68 13.62
N SER A 333 4.67 -14.50 13.08
CA SER A 333 3.53 -14.00 13.86
C SER A 333 3.18 -14.93 15.02
N ILE A 334 3.12 -16.25 14.79
CA ILE A 334 2.83 -17.24 15.82
C ILE A 334 3.92 -17.19 16.91
N VAL A 335 5.19 -17.27 16.53
CA VAL A 335 6.32 -17.22 17.48
C VAL A 335 6.35 -15.90 18.25
N GLY A 336 6.10 -14.78 17.57
CA GLY A 336 6.02 -13.46 18.19
C GLY A 336 4.84 -13.30 19.17
N SER A 337 3.78 -14.08 18.99
CA SER A 337 2.61 -14.07 19.90
C SER A 337 2.81 -14.86 21.19
N ILE A 338 3.71 -15.87 21.20
CA ILE A 338 4.00 -16.73 22.37
C ILE A 338 4.34 -15.93 23.64
N PRO A 339 5.23 -14.91 23.62
CA PRO A 339 5.54 -14.09 24.80
C PRO A 339 4.44 -13.03 25.06
N CYS A 340 3.17 -13.45 25.07
CA CYS A 340 1.99 -12.59 25.25
C CYS A 340 1.93 -11.42 24.25
N GLY A 341 2.33 -11.66 23.00
CA GLY A 341 2.33 -10.64 21.95
C GLY A 341 3.51 -9.66 21.97
N LEU A 342 4.37 -9.68 22.99
CA LEU A 342 5.53 -8.77 23.05
C LEU A 342 6.53 -9.01 21.91
N GLY A 343 6.62 -10.26 21.43
CA GLY A 343 7.46 -10.62 20.30
C GLY A 343 6.96 -10.03 18.98
N LEU A 344 5.69 -9.61 18.88
CA LEU A 344 5.15 -8.94 17.68
C LEU A 344 5.72 -7.53 17.50
N ILE A 345 6.27 -6.90 18.55
CA ILE A 345 6.98 -5.61 18.44
C ILE A 345 8.17 -5.74 17.46
N VAL A 346 8.84 -6.89 17.47
CA VAL A 346 9.92 -7.24 16.54
C VAL A 346 9.38 -7.96 15.30
N GLY A 347 8.40 -8.85 15.51
CA GLY A 347 7.82 -9.69 14.46
C GLY A 347 7.14 -8.88 13.35
N ILE A 348 6.37 -7.85 13.68
CA ILE A 348 5.65 -7.03 12.68
C ILE A 348 6.62 -6.32 11.74
N PRO A 349 7.62 -5.54 12.21
CA PRO A 349 8.63 -4.97 11.32
C PRO A 349 9.35 -6.00 10.45
N LEU A 350 9.68 -7.15 11.03
CA LEU A 350 10.38 -8.22 10.32
C LEU A 350 9.53 -8.79 9.18
N ILE A 351 8.25 -9.05 9.44
CA ILE A 351 7.27 -9.52 8.46
C ILE A 351 7.14 -8.52 7.30
N LEU A 352 7.02 -7.23 7.62
CA LEU A 352 6.85 -6.19 6.60
C LEU A 352 8.12 -5.97 5.77
N LEU A 353 9.31 -6.13 6.36
CA LEU A 353 10.59 -6.14 5.63
C LEU A 353 10.68 -7.34 4.68
N ILE A 354 10.30 -8.54 5.13
CA ILE A 354 10.23 -9.75 4.28
C ILE A 354 9.30 -9.50 3.08
N GLN A 355 8.14 -8.89 3.33
CA GLN A 355 7.17 -8.54 2.30
C GLN A 355 7.77 -7.59 1.24
N VAL A 356 8.48 -6.54 1.66
CA VAL A 356 9.13 -5.60 0.74
C VAL A 356 10.27 -6.27 -0.04
N TYR A 357 11.10 -7.08 0.62
CA TYR A 357 12.15 -7.84 -0.05
C TYR A 357 11.57 -8.78 -1.11
N ALA A 358 10.54 -9.54 -0.75
CA ALA A 358 9.85 -10.46 -1.67
C ALA A 358 9.26 -9.71 -2.85
N TRP A 359 8.60 -8.57 -2.62
CA TRP A 359 8.10 -7.70 -3.69
C TRP A 359 9.22 -7.31 -4.66
N ARG A 360 10.34 -6.77 -4.15
CA ARG A 360 11.46 -6.34 -4.98
C ARG A 360 12.03 -7.49 -5.80
N ARG A 361 12.37 -8.62 -5.18
CA ARG A 361 12.97 -9.76 -5.89
C ARG A 361 12.02 -10.41 -6.89
N LEU A 362 10.73 -10.57 -6.54
CA LEU A 362 9.77 -11.22 -7.42
C LEU A 362 9.34 -10.31 -8.58
N SER A 363 9.36 -9.00 -8.38
CA SER A 363 8.96 -8.00 -9.39
C SER A 363 10.13 -7.46 -10.22
N GLY A 364 11.36 -7.90 -9.95
CA GLY A 364 12.59 -7.47 -10.65
C GLY A 364 13.14 -6.12 -10.19
N GLY A 365 12.70 -5.64 -9.02
CA GLY A 365 13.12 -4.37 -8.44
C GLY A 365 14.43 -4.45 -7.64
N PRO A 366 15.07 -3.28 -7.43
CA PRO A 366 16.29 -3.14 -6.63
C PRO A 366 16.14 -3.53 -5.15
N VAL A 367 17.17 -4.13 -4.54
CA VAL A 367 17.26 -4.34 -3.08
C VAL A 367 18.64 -3.99 -2.56
N ALA A 368 18.71 -3.10 -1.57
CA ALA A 368 19.95 -2.73 -0.92
C ALA A 368 20.67 -3.94 -0.29
N PRO A 369 22.00 -4.05 -0.42
CA PRO A 369 22.76 -5.16 0.14
C PRO A 369 22.69 -5.19 1.68
N LEU A 370 23.15 -6.31 2.23
CA LEU A 370 23.35 -6.46 3.68
C LEU A 370 24.30 -5.39 4.18
N THR A 371 23.99 -4.84 5.35
CA THR A 371 24.80 -3.81 5.99
C THR A 371 25.84 -4.51 6.87
N PRO A 372 27.15 -4.23 6.67
CA PRO A 372 28.23 -4.81 7.48
C PRO A 372 28.04 -4.59 8.98
#